data_AF-A0A2W6B2U1-F1
#
_entry.id   AF-A0A2W6B2U1-F1
#
_cell.length_a   1.000
_cell.length_b   1.000
_cell.length_c   1.000
_cell.angle_alpha   90.00
_cell.angle_beta   90.00
_cell.angle_gamma   90.00
#
_symmetry.space_group_name_H-M   'P 1'
#
loop_
_entity.id
_entity.type
_entity.pdbx_description
1 polymer ?
#
loop_
_entity_poly.entity_id
_entity_poly.type
_entity_poly.pdbx_seq_one_letter_code
_entity_poly.pdbx_strand_id
1 'polypeptide(L)' 'MKRMNLRDVPDDVYAALSEAASVNRQSLSAYVVDLLAEAALVARIGDYLFEYRPAEGSDVTLEKAVAAVREVREAS' A
#
# COMPACT_ATOMS: atom_id res chain seq x y z
N MET A 1 -18.57 10.78 6.27
CA MET A 1 -17.09 10.77 6.25
C MET A 1 -16.54 11.58 7.41
N LYS A 2 -15.44 11.16 8.01
CA LYS A 2 -14.69 11.99 8.97
C LYS A 2 -13.84 13.00 8.18
N ARG A 3 -13.74 14.23 8.68
CA ARG A 3 -12.87 15.27 8.10
C ARG A 3 -11.52 15.24 8.79
N MET A 4 -10.45 15.33 8.01
CA MET A 4 -9.07 15.38 8.50
C MET A 4 -8.47 16.72 8.07
N ASN A 5 -7.72 17.36 8.98
CA ASN A 5 -7.00 18.59 8.67
C ASN A 5 -5.49 18.31 8.78
N LEU A 6 -4.81 18.32 7.65
CA LEU A 6 -3.36 18.16 7.56
C LEU A 6 -2.73 19.52 7.82
N ARG A 7 -1.89 19.61 8.85
CA ARG A 7 -1.15 20.82 9.20
C ARG A 7 0.33 20.62 8.91
N ASP A 8 1.04 21.73 8.77
CA ASP A 8 2.49 21.75 8.61
C ASP A 8 2.98 20.96 7.39
N VAL A 9 2.20 20.97 6.30
CA VAL A 9 2.59 20.35 5.02
C VAL A 9 3.60 21.28 4.35
N PRO A 10 4.84 20.82 4.06
CA PRO A 10 5.81 21.60 3.32
C PRO A 10 5.30 22.02 1.94
N ASP A 11 5.67 23.21 1.49
CA ASP A 11 5.15 23.79 0.23
C ASP A 11 5.49 22.94 -1.00
N ASP A 12 6.68 22.34 -1.02
CA ASP A 12 7.13 21.43 -2.08
C ASP A 12 6.29 20.15 -2.12
N VAL A 13 5.97 19.58 -0.96
CA VAL A 13 5.08 18.42 -0.83
C VAL A 13 3.67 18.77 -1.29
N TYR A 14 3.15 19.94 -0.89
CA TYR A 14 1.85 20.41 -1.32
C TYR A 14 1.78 20.60 -2.84
N ALA A 15 2.82 21.19 -3.44
CA ALA A 15 2.91 21.39 -4.88
C ALA A 15 2.92 20.05 -5.64
N ALA A 16 3.75 19.10 -5.21
CA ALA A 16 3.82 17.77 -5.81
C ALA A 16 2.49 17.01 -5.74
N LEU A 17 1.81 17.05 -4.58
CA LEU A 17 0.49 16.41 -4.42
C LEU A 17 -0.58 17.09 -5.28
N SER A 18 -0.52 18.41 -5.44
CA SER A 18 -1.46 19.18 -6.26
C SER A 18 -1.27 18.88 -7.75
N GLU A 19 -0.02 18.79 -8.21
CA GLU A 19 0.31 18.38 -9.57
C GLU A 19 -0.18 16.95 -9.84
N ALA A 20 0.13 16.00 -8.95
CA ALA A 20 -0.29 14.62 -9.08
C ALA A 20 -1.83 14.48 -9.10
N ALA A 21 -2.56 15.22 -8.28
CA ALA A 21 -4.01 15.25 -8.30
C ALA A 21 -4.55 15.79 -9.64
N SER A 22 -3.93 16.83 -10.20
CA SER A 22 -4.28 17.39 -11.50
C SER A 22 -4.09 16.39 -12.64
N VAL A 23 -2.95 15.68 -12.66
CA VAL A 23 -2.65 14.62 -13.63
C VAL A 23 -3.70 13.50 -13.57
N ASN A 24 -4.15 13.14 -12.37
CA ASN A 24 -5.20 12.14 -12.15
C ASN A 24 -6.63 12.69 -12.34
N ARG A 25 -6.79 13.97 -12.70
CA ARG A 25 -8.08 14.66 -12.88
C ARG A 25 -8.98 14.62 -11.64
N GLN A 26 -8.36 14.67 -10.46
CA GLN A 26 -9.03 14.65 -9.18
C GLN A 26 -8.82 15.97 -8.44
N SER A 27 -9.68 16.26 -7.46
CA SER A 27 -9.37 17.29 -6.48
C SER A 27 -8.25 16.80 -5.56
N LEU A 28 -7.42 17.71 -5.05
CA LEU A 28 -6.35 17.38 -4.11
C LEU A 28 -6.85 16.54 -2.92
N SER A 29 -8.01 16.88 -2.36
CA SER A 29 -8.59 16.15 -1.23
C SER A 29 -8.98 14.71 -1.59
N ALA A 30 -9.50 14.47 -2.81
CA ALA A 30 -9.87 13.13 -3.24
C ALA A 30 -8.62 12.29 -3.47
N TYR A 31 -7.64 12.84 -4.18
CA TYR A 31 -6.36 12.19 -4.46
C TYR A 31 -5.62 11.78 -3.17
N VAL A 32 -5.54 12.68 -2.19
CA VAL A 32 -4.88 12.40 -0.90
C VAL A 32 -5.64 11.34 -0.10
N VAL A 33 -6.98 11.31 -0.16
CA VAL A 33 -7.76 10.26 0.51
C VAL A 33 -7.50 8.89 -0.12
N ASP A 34 -7.41 8.81 -1.44
CA ASP A 34 -7.09 7.57 -2.15
C ASP A 34 -5.68 7.07 -1.78
N LEU A 35 -4.68 7.95 -1.79
CA LEU A 35 -3.32 7.64 -1.32
C LEU A 35 -3.29 7.15 0.13
N LEU A 36 -4.06 7.77 1.03
CA LEU A 36 -4.14 7.33 2.42
C LEU A 36 -4.83 5.97 2.56
N ALA A 37 -5.81 5.67 1.70
CA ALA A 37 -6.44 4.35 1.66
C ALA A 37 -5.44 3.28 1.20
N GLU A 38 -4.67 3.55 0.17
CA GLU A 38 -3.59 2.66 -0.29
C GLU A 38 -2.52 2.45 0.79
N ALA A 39 -2.06 3.53 1.41
CA ALA A 39 -1.10 3.46 2.50
C ALA A 39 -1.64 2.65 3.69
N ALA A 40 -2.93 2.78 4.02
CA ALA A 40 -3.57 2.01 5.07
C ALA A 40 -3.68 0.51 4.73
N LEU A 41 -3.85 0.15 3.45
CA LEU A 41 -3.77 -1.24 3.02
C LEU A 41 -2.36 -1.79 3.25
N VAL A 42 -1.32 -1.06 2.82
CA VAL A 42 0.08 -1.48 2.97
C VAL A 42 0.51 -1.56 4.42
N ALA A 43 0.10 -0.59 5.26
CA ALA A 43 0.37 -0.61 6.70
C ALA A 43 -0.14 -1.89 7.36
N ARG A 44 -1.28 -2.42 6.88
CA ARG A 44 -1.87 -3.67 7.36
C ARG A 44 -1.32 -4.92 6.70
N ILE A 45 -0.57 -4.82 5.60
CA ILE A 45 0.04 -5.99 4.94
C ILE A 45 1.13 -6.60 5.83
N GLY A 46 1.90 -5.77 6.53
CA GLY A 46 2.89 -6.26 7.50
C GLY A 46 2.22 -7.13 8.56
N ASP A 47 1.19 -6.59 9.20
CA ASP A 47 0.39 -7.31 10.21
C ASP A 47 -0.26 -8.56 9.61
N TYR A 48 -0.83 -8.48 8.40
CA TYR A 48 -1.43 -9.62 7.71
C TYR A 48 -0.41 -10.75 7.45
N LEU A 49 0.81 -10.43 7.03
CA LEU A 49 1.86 -11.43 6.81
C LEU A 49 2.34 -12.04 8.13
N PHE A 50 2.43 -11.25 9.20
CA PHE A 50 2.79 -11.75 10.53
C PHE A 50 1.69 -12.62 11.17
N GLU A 51 0.43 -12.28 10.93
CA GLU A 51 -0.73 -13.02 11.44
C GLU A 51 -1.17 -14.17 10.52
N TYR A 52 -0.61 -14.26 9.30
CA TYR A 52 -0.96 -15.29 8.34
C TYR A 52 -0.63 -16.66 8.92
N ARG A 53 -1.67 -17.37 9.35
CA ARG A 53 -1.61 -18.81 9.55
C ARG A 53 -2.00 -19.49 8.23
N PRO A 54 -1.16 -20.38 7.69
CA PRO A 54 -1.55 -21.21 6.56
C PRO A 54 -2.88 -21.91 6.89
N ALA A 55 -3.76 -22.09 5.90
CA ALA A 55 -4.98 -22.84 6.09
C ALA A 55 -4.64 -24.22 6.69
N GLU A 56 -5.35 -24.63 7.75
CA GLU A 56 -5.12 -25.93 8.40
C GLU A 56 -5.23 -27.05 7.35
N GLY A 57 -4.20 -27.90 7.26
CA GLY A 57 -4.09 -28.95 6.24
C GLY A 57 -3.38 -28.54 4.94
N SER A 58 -2.98 -27.27 4.79
CA SER A 58 -2.05 -26.88 3.72
C SER A 58 -0.61 -27.23 4.12
N ASP A 59 0.11 -27.92 3.25
CA ASP A 59 1.56 -28.20 3.41
C ASP A 59 2.41 -26.99 2.95
N VAL A 60 1.83 -25.78 3.04
CA VAL A 60 2.44 -24.52 2.62
C VAL A 60 3.19 -23.94 3.80
N THR A 61 4.52 -23.96 3.71
CA THR A 61 5.42 -23.30 4.66
C THR A 61 6.00 -22.03 4.05
N LEU A 62 6.54 -21.15 4.89
CA LEU A 62 7.21 -19.93 4.44
C LEU A 62 8.40 -20.26 3.51
N GLU A 63 9.16 -21.33 3.80
CA GLU A 63 10.27 -21.77 2.95
C GLU A 63 9.80 -22.17 1.55
N LYS A 64 8.70 -22.91 1.45
CA LYS A 64 8.12 -23.32 0.17
C LYS A 64 7.60 -22.12 -0.63
N ALA A 65 6.99 -21.14 0.04
CA ALA A 65 6.54 -19.91 -0.60
C ALA A 65 7.73 -19.09 -1.15
N VAL A 66 8.81 -18.95 -0.38
CA VAL A 66 10.03 -18.24 -0.82
C VAL A 66 10.70 -18.96 -2.00
N ALA A 67 10.74 -20.30 -1.98
CA ALA A 67 11.29 -21.09 -3.08
C ALA A 67 10.52 -20.87 -4.39
N ALA A 68 9.18 -20.91 -4.33
CA ALA A 68 8.33 -20.68 -5.50
C ALA A 68 8.50 -19.27 -6.10
N VAL A 69 8.61 -18.22 -5.26
CA VAL A 69 8.85 -16.85 -5.74
C VAL A 69 10.21 -16.73 -6.44
N ARG A 70 11.25 -17.39 -5.91
CA ARG A 70 12.58 -17.39 -6.55
C ARG A 70 12.57 -18.10 -7.89
N GLU A 71 11.89 -19.24 -7.99
CA GLU A 71 11.76 -20.00 -9.24
C GLU A 71 11.12 -19.15 -10.35
N VAL A 72 10.01 -18.46 -10.05
CA VAL A 72 9.35 -17.57 -11.01
C VAL A 72 10.26 -16.41 -11.42
N ARG A 73 11.00 -15.82 -10.47
CA ARG A 73 11.93 -14.72 -10.75
C ARG A 73 13.11 -15.15 -11.63
N GLU A 74 13.63 -16.36 -11.43
CA GLU A 74 14.77 -16.89 -12.20
C GLU A 74 14.35 -17.40 -13.59
N ALA A 75 13.06 -17.63 -13.80
CA ALA A 75 12.49 -18.01 -15.10
C ALA A 75 12.07 -16.83 -16.00
N SER A 76 12.14 -15.57 -15.51
CA SER A 76 11.84 -14.33 -16.26
C SER A 76 13.11 -13.57 -16.61
#